data_AF-A0A7S3VDV9-F1
#
_entry.id   AF-A0A7S3VDV9-F1
#
_cell.length_a   1.000
_cell.length_b   1.000
_cell.length_c   1.000
_cell.angle_alpha   90.00
_cell.angle_beta   90.00
_cell.angle_gamma   90.00
#
_symmetry.space_group_name_H-M   'P 1'
#
loop_
_entity.id
_entity.type
_entity.pdbx_description
1 polymer ?
#
loop_
_entity_poly.entity_id
_entity_poly.type
_entity_poly.pdbx_seq_one_letter_code
_entity_poly.pdbx_strand_id
1 'polypeptide(L)'
;MKEIILCLLTLMRAGHGFLLQNPSIRSFSPFDTAINGYLDGLSQSQPEEDSNDEEVEQQQPPQYKNIPSGVVPSGRGPLGSYLDNMQAGINDVDASSSDDEKELLDSSSSDHENISLPEKPAKWSGAYLQEFLTSDDDSRTDIRNLLTQSSIQSFMRLLEECRDPHSAKWINEEFLETGNLLDFHGTGARFIEDFGGNWDAPLLAMIAEPKSRIIVSAKRRGRGHGGWSKNNPYLKERWVEIPIDIDPPNLASRIIAVREQIATEWVKDLDVLEYANDQILESFFKITKERRGATGCDGSIQGQQRTFERIAATLLDENSRFAEVLSSPFRRSNFDLMYNLSIQASVHRILRKQRSGGDEHTPSFIFLREFYTERAQDMFDGVQPFGRADDFMDELLQTSPSVTEQGLVDPVGVAEEIIKMRKEVARDWKALMMRVPEDHTGIRQSLFSNQIRSTSSYQADLSEDNSTFQ
;
A
#
# COMPACT_ATOMS: atom_id res chain seq x y z
N MET A 1 10.38 -20.27 21.76
CA MET A 1 9.53 -21.47 21.52
C MET A 1 8.48 -21.67 22.62
N LYS A 2 8.85 -21.75 23.92
CA LYS A 2 7.87 -21.89 25.02
C LYS A 2 6.98 -20.66 25.26
N GLU A 3 7.48 -19.45 25.03
CA GLU A 3 6.68 -18.21 25.15
C GLU A 3 5.68 -18.02 24.00
N ILE A 4 5.98 -18.57 22.82
CA ILE A 4 5.07 -18.57 21.66
C ILE A 4 3.90 -19.53 21.88
N ILE A 5 4.15 -20.68 22.52
CA ILE A 5 3.10 -21.64 22.91
C ILE A 5 2.20 -21.05 24.01
N LEU A 6 2.74 -20.23 24.93
CA LEU A 6 1.93 -19.51 25.93
C LEU A 6 1.06 -18.42 25.30
N CYS A 7 1.55 -17.77 24.23
CA CYS A 7 0.80 -16.77 23.46
C CYS A 7 -0.41 -17.39 22.73
N LEU A 8 -0.22 -18.58 22.13
CA LEU A 8 -1.28 -19.34 21.45
C LEU A 8 -2.37 -19.87 22.42
N LEU A 9 -2.00 -20.27 23.65
CA LEU A 9 -2.96 -20.73 24.67
C LEU A 9 -3.78 -19.59 25.29
N THR A 10 -3.27 -18.35 25.25
CA THR A 10 -3.98 -17.18 25.78
C THR A 10 -5.03 -16.68 24.78
N LEU A 11 -4.75 -16.75 23.48
CA LEU A 11 -5.72 -16.42 22.42
C LEU A 11 -6.88 -17.43 22.32
N MET A 12 -6.64 -18.72 22.57
CA MET A 12 -7.71 -19.74 22.56
C MET A 12 -8.66 -19.64 23.77
N ARG A 13 -8.27 -18.99 24.88
CA ARG A 13 -9.15 -18.80 26.06
C ARG A 13 -10.06 -17.58 25.97
N ALA A 14 -9.78 -16.63 25.08
CA ALA A 14 -10.59 -15.41 24.93
C ALA A 14 -11.76 -15.56 23.94
N GLY A 15 -11.80 -16.63 23.14
CA GLY A 15 -12.81 -16.83 22.08
C GLY A 15 -14.08 -17.60 22.50
N HIS A 16 -14.22 -18.00 23.75
CA HIS A 16 -15.39 -18.75 24.22
C HIS A 16 -16.00 -18.15 25.48
N GLY A 17 -16.90 -17.21 25.24
CA GLY A 17 -17.90 -16.78 26.21
C GLY A 17 -18.02 -15.27 26.28
N PHE A 18 -18.98 -14.69 25.57
CA PHE A 18 -19.81 -13.61 26.08
C PHE A 18 -20.97 -13.36 25.11
N LEU A 19 -22.09 -14.03 25.37
CA LEU A 19 -23.42 -13.61 24.92
C LEU A 19 -24.18 -13.12 26.16
N LEU A 20 -24.87 -11.99 25.98
CA LEU A 20 -25.86 -11.35 26.87
C LEU A 20 -25.32 -10.52 28.05
N GLN A 21 -25.31 -9.19 27.91
CA GLN A 21 -26.31 -8.28 28.52
C GLN A 21 -25.95 -6.81 28.28
N ASN A 22 -26.92 -6.04 27.76
CA ASN A 22 -27.03 -4.59 27.96
C ASN A 22 -27.27 -4.31 29.47
N PRO A 23 -26.86 -3.15 30.06
CA PRO A 23 -27.40 -1.85 29.65
C PRO A 23 -26.55 -0.56 29.89
N SER A 24 -26.99 0.51 29.23
CA SER A 24 -27.04 1.93 29.67
C SER A 24 -25.77 2.76 29.90
N ILE A 25 -25.60 3.74 28.99
CA ILE A 25 -25.30 5.17 29.18
C ILE A 25 -24.50 5.54 30.44
N ARG A 26 -23.26 6.01 30.23
CA ARG A 26 -22.67 7.20 30.87
C ARG A 26 -21.44 7.68 30.10
N SER A 27 -21.54 8.88 29.56
CA SER A 27 -20.44 9.70 29.06
C SER A 27 -19.49 10.08 30.20
N PHE A 28 -18.18 9.88 30.04
CA PHE A 28 -17.13 10.75 30.59
C PHE A 28 -15.78 10.40 29.94
N SER A 29 -15.20 11.36 29.22
CA SER A 29 -13.77 11.46 28.87
C SER A 29 -13.02 12.02 30.09
N PRO A 30 -11.79 11.55 30.37
CA PRO A 30 -10.64 12.43 30.12
C PRO A 30 -9.36 11.68 29.71
N PHE A 31 -8.77 12.05 28.57
CA PHE A 31 -7.35 11.86 28.29
C PHE A 31 -6.79 13.18 27.77
N ASP A 32 -6.39 14.04 28.70
CA ASP A 32 -5.48 15.15 28.46
C ASP A 32 -4.48 15.15 29.62
N THR A 33 -3.21 15.40 29.30
CA THR A 33 -2.06 15.61 30.20
C THR A 33 -1.20 14.38 30.52
N ALA A 34 -0.27 14.00 29.61
CA ALA A 34 0.99 13.35 29.99
C ALA A 34 2.05 13.27 28.85
N ILE A 35 2.26 14.32 28.05
CA ILE A 35 3.46 14.39 27.17
C ILE A 35 3.94 15.85 27.16
N ASN A 36 4.71 16.26 28.17
CA ASN A 36 5.50 17.50 28.17
C ASN A 36 6.48 17.55 29.35
N GLY A 37 7.36 16.55 29.46
CA GLY A 37 8.32 16.54 30.56
C GLY A 37 9.43 15.53 30.39
N TYR A 38 10.15 15.56 29.26
CA TYR A 38 11.37 14.75 29.10
C TYR A 38 12.37 15.33 28.09
N LEU A 39 12.59 16.65 28.09
CA LEU A 39 13.67 17.28 27.33
C LEU A 39 14.25 18.49 28.07
N ASP A 40 14.77 18.27 29.28
CA ASP A 40 15.71 19.21 29.89
C ASP A 40 16.62 18.45 30.87
N GLY A 41 17.88 18.25 30.49
CA GLY A 41 18.90 17.80 31.44
C GLY A 41 19.91 16.78 30.92
N LEU A 42 20.72 17.13 29.92
CA LEU A 42 22.06 16.54 29.73
C LEU A 42 23.03 17.59 29.21
N SER A 43 23.53 18.43 30.13
CA SER A 43 24.79 19.15 29.97
C SER A 43 25.84 18.41 30.80
N GLN A 44 26.62 17.54 30.16
CA GLN A 44 27.90 17.10 30.70
C GLN A 44 28.98 17.15 29.62
N SER A 45 30.04 17.88 29.99
CA SER A 45 31.34 18.06 29.37
C SER A 45 31.94 16.78 28.79
N GLN A 46 32.46 16.86 27.56
CA GLN A 46 33.46 15.93 27.02
C GLN A 46 34.82 16.64 26.87
N PRO A 47 35.94 15.89 27.00
CA PRO A 47 37.29 16.41 26.93
C PRO A 47 37.74 16.61 25.49
N GLU A 48 38.68 17.54 25.32
CA GLU A 48 39.44 17.79 24.11
C GLU A 48 40.20 16.53 23.68
N GLU A 49 40.04 16.12 22.41
CA GLU A 49 40.94 15.17 21.75
C GLU A 49 41.53 15.80 20.49
N ASP A 50 42.83 15.54 20.37
CA ASP A 50 43.79 16.11 19.44
C ASP A 50 43.49 15.83 17.96
N SER A 51 43.79 16.85 17.16
CA SER A 51 43.82 16.86 15.70
C SER A 51 44.85 15.87 15.14
N ASN A 52 44.39 14.94 14.29
CA ASN A 52 45.22 14.29 13.28
C ASN A 52 44.66 14.62 11.89
N ASP A 53 45.51 15.24 11.08
CA ASP A 53 45.30 15.51 9.67
C ASP A 53 45.29 14.19 8.88
N GLU A 54 44.16 13.85 8.24
CA GLU A 54 44.09 12.81 7.21
C GLU A 54 43.77 13.43 5.85
N GLU A 55 44.62 13.11 4.88
CA GLU A 55 44.57 13.50 3.47
C GLU A 55 43.28 13.00 2.79
N VAL A 56 42.57 13.93 2.14
CA VAL A 56 41.39 13.63 1.33
C VAL A 56 41.81 13.09 -0.04
N GLU A 57 41.84 11.77 -0.18
CA GLU A 57 41.97 11.08 -1.47
C GLU A 57 40.62 11.07 -2.20
N GLN A 58 40.55 11.73 -3.37
CA GLN A 58 39.35 11.85 -4.19
C GLN A 58 38.96 10.49 -4.80
N GLN A 59 37.95 9.83 -4.23
CA GLN A 59 37.33 8.64 -4.81
C GLN A 59 36.33 9.01 -5.92
N GLN A 60 36.55 8.46 -7.11
CA GLN A 60 35.60 8.48 -8.22
C GLN A 60 34.35 7.64 -7.91
N PRO A 61 33.17 7.99 -8.46
CA PRO A 61 31.93 7.25 -8.22
C PRO A 61 32.01 5.81 -8.77
N PRO A 62 31.39 4.82 -8.11
CA PRO A 62 31.49 3.42 -8.50
C PRO A 62 30.70 3.17 -9.79
N GLN A 63 31.38 2.60 -10.79
CA GLN A 63 30.73 1.99 -11.95
C GLN A 63 30.07 0.68 -11.52
N TYR A 64 28.75 0.59 -11.66
CA TYR A 64 27.99 -0.64 -11.45
C TYR A 64 28.41 -1.70 -12.49
N LYS A 65 29.13 -2.73 -12.03
CA LYS A 65 29.37 -3.95 -12.79
C LYS A 65 28.22 -4.92 -12.56
N ASN A 66 27.66 -5.44 -13.65
CA ASN A 66 26.70 -6.54 -13.68
C ASN A 66 27.17 -7.72 -12.80
N ILE A 67 26.40 -8.06 -11.78
CA ILE A 67 26.62 -9.24 -10.92
C ILE A 67 25.91 -10.44 -11.58
N PRO A 68 26.60 -11.58 -11.79
CA PRO A 68 25.94 -12.79 -12.28
C PRO A 68 25.09 -13.45 -11.18
N SER A 69 23.86 -13.80 -11.54
CA SER A 69 22.88 -14.52 -10.72
C SER A 69 23.50 -15.73 -10.00
N GLY A 70 23.57 -15.65 -8.67
CA GLY A 70 24.01 -16.73 -7.79
C GLY A 70 22.84 -17.61 -7.34
N VAL A 71 23.07 -18.93 -7.34
CA VAL A 71 22.13 -19.96 -6.88
C VAL A 71 21.91 -19.86 -5.37
N VAL A 72 20.65 -19.67 -4.94
CA VAL A 72 20.27 -19.55 -3.53
C VAL A 72 20.08 -20.93 -2.86
N PRO A 73 20.60 -21.19 -1.65
CA PRO A 73 20.36 -22.42 -0.89
C PRO A 73 18.98 -22.44 -0.22
N SER A 74 18.31 -23.59 -0.26
CA SER A 74 17.00 -23.84 0.33
C SER A 74 17.06 -24.06 1.85
N GLY A 75 16.96 -22.99 2.65
CA GLY A 75 16.65 -23.06 4.10
C GLY A 75 15.27 -22.49 4.39
N ARG A 76 14.37 -23.21 5.08
CA ARG A 76 13.06 -22.68 5.50
C ARG A 76 13.27 -21.57 6.53
N GLY A 77 12.90 -20.33 6.19
CA GLY A 77 12.94 -19.19 7.08
C GLY A 77 11.67 -19.04 7.96
N PRO A 78 11.67 -18.11 8.92
CA PRO A 78 10.66 -17.98 9.98
C PRO A 78 9.29 -17.43 9.55
N LEU A 79 9.04 -17.20 8.25
CA LEU A 79 7.80 -16.60 7.72
C LEU A 79 6.74 -17.63 7.27
N GLY A 80 7.06 -18.93 7.26
CA GLY A 80 6.15 -19.98 6.80
C GLY A 80 4.85 -20.13 7.61
N SER A 81 4.82 -19.68 8.86
CA SER A 81 3.62 -19.79 9.73
C SER A 81 2.53 -18.78 9.43
N TYR A 82 2.80 -17.74 8.61
CA TYR A 82 1.82 -16.71 8.27
C TYR A 82 0.77 -17.21 7.27
N LEU A 83 1.17 -18.05 6.31
CA LEU A 83 0.27 -18.60 5.29
C LEU A 83 -0.48 -19.85 5.76
N ASP A 84 0.16 -20.68 6.59
CA ASP A 84 -0.45 -21.92 7.10
C ASP A 84 -1.67 -21.64 8.01
N ASN A 85 -1.73 -20.46 8.66
CA ASN A 85 -2.85 -20.08 9.53
C ASN A 85 -4.06 -19.50 8.77
N MET A 86 -3.90 -18.99 7.54
CA MET A 86 -5.04 -18.51 6.74
C MET A 86 -5.84 -19.66 6.12
N GLN A 87 -5.23 -20.84 5.95
CA GLN A 87 -5.88 -22.02 5.35
C GLN A 87 -6.75 -22.82 6.35
N ALA A 88 -6.51 -22.67 7.65
CA ALA A 88 -7.09 -23.54 8.70
C ALA A 88 -8.51 -23.16 9.17
N GLY A 89 -9.08 -22.04 8.69
CA GLY A 89 -10.36 -21.51 9.20
C GLY A 89 -11.63 -21.87 8.40
N ILE A 90 -11.53 -22.72 7.37
CA ILE A 90 -12.63 -22.91 6.39
C ILE A 90 -13.32 -24.28 6.48
N ASN A 91 -12.83 -25.23 7.29
CA ASN A 91 -13.25 -26.63 7.20
C ASN A 91 -14.01 -27.21 8.41
N ASP A 92 -14.89 -26.45 9.08
CA ASP A 92 -15.81 -27.03 10.07
C ASP A 92 -17.21 -26.41 9.94
N VAL A 93 -18.02 -26.95 9.02
CA VAL A 93 -19.48 -26.82 9.07
C VAL A 93 -20.06 -28.23 9.00
N ASP A 94 -20.47 -28.72 10.16
CA ASP A 94 -21.18 -29.98 10.33
C ASP A 94 -22.49 -29.97 9.53
N ALA A 95 -22.57 -30.87 8.56
CA ALA A 95 -23.78 -31.18 7.82
C ALA A 95 -24.74 -31.93 8.74
N SER A 96 -25.73 -31.22 9.29
CA SER A 96 -26.94 -31.84 9.85
C SER A 96 -28.11 -31.59 8.90
N SER A 97 -28.66 -32.68 8.40
CA SER A 97 -29.72 -32.75 7.41
C SER A 97 -31.09 -32.44 8.02
N SER A 98 -31.85 -31.56 7.38
CA SER A 98 -33.31 -31.51 7.49
C SER A 98 -33.91 -31.44 6.09
N ASP A 99 -34.59 -32.52 5.70
CA ASP A 99 -35.22 -32.80 4.41
C ASP A 99 -36.56 -32.06 4.20
N ASP A 100 -36.62 -30.73 4.36
CA ASP A 100 -37.90 -29.99 4.24
C ASP A 100 -37.81 -28.66 3.48
N GLU A 101 -37.03 -28.58 2.39
CA GLU A 101 -37.12 -27.44 1.44
C GLU A 101 -37.03 -27.93 0.00
N LYS A 102 -38.17 -28.35 -0.55
CA LYS A 102 -38.27 -28.83 -1.94
C LYS A 102 -39.52 -28.29 -2.63
N GLU A 103 -39.78 -26.99 -2.56
CA GLU A 103 -40.81 -26.33 -3.39
C GLU A 103 -40.73 -24.78 -3.32
N LEU A 104 -39.63 -24.13 -3.78
CA LEU A 104 -39.61 -22.66 -3.94
C LEU A 104 -38.49 -22.09 -4.84
N LEU A 105 -37.93 -22.89 -5.76
CA LEU A 105 -36.89 -22.44 -6.69
C LEU A 105 -37.28 -22.77 -8.14
N ASP A 106 -38.26 -22.05 -8.70
CA ASP A 106 -38.51 -22.10 -10.16
C ASP A 106 -38.97 -20.77 -10.76
N SER A 107 -38.58 -19.63 -10.18
CA SER A 107 -38.93 -18.32 -10.73
C SER A 107 -37.90 -17.22 -10.45
N SER A 108 -36.60 -17.51 -10.63
CA SER A 108 -35.60 -16.45 -10.79
C SER A 108 -35.19 -16.38 -12.26
N SER A 109 -35.79 -15.44 -12.99
CA SER A 109 -35.35 -15.03 -14.32
C SER A 109 -33.89 -14.61 -14.25
N SER A 110 -33.04 -15.33 -14.99
CA SER A 110 -31.61 -15.11 -15.12
C SER A 110 -31.33 -13.89 -15.99
N ASP A 111 -31.55 -12.69 -15.45
CA ASP A 111 -30.91 -11.48 -15.96
C ASP A 111 -29.48 -11.44 -15.40
N HIS A 112 -28.63 -12.35 -15.89
CA HIS A 112 -27.20 -12.19 -15.75
C HIS A 112 -26.81 -10.99 -16.61
N GLU A 113 -26.82 -9.79 -16.00
CA GLU A 113 -26.16 -8.63 -16.55
C GLU A 113 -24.73 -9.07 -16.90
N ASN A 114 -24.48 -9.13 -18.20
CA ASN A 114 -23.19 -9.42 -18.77
C ASN A 114 -22.31 -8.22 -18.37
N ILE A 115 -21.58 -8.33 -17.25
CA ILE A 115 -20.67 -7.30 -16.77
C ILE A 115 -19.60 -7.16 -17.85
N SER A 116 -19.83 -6.24 -18.78
CA SER A 116 -18.88 -5.89 -19.82
C SER A 116 -17.63 -5.36 -19.14
N LEU A 117 -16.52 -6.10 -19.27
CA LEU A 117 -15.22 -5.64 -18.80
C LEU A 117 -14.92 -4.28 -19.47
N PRO A 118 -14.49 -3.27 -18.71
CA PRO A 118 -14.21 -1.94 -19.25
C PRO A 118 -13.11 -2.02 -20.33
N GLU A 119 -13.28 -1.26 -21.42
CA GLU A 119 -12.26 -1.15 -22.47
C GLU A 119 -11.01 -0.44 -21.93
N LYS A 120 -9.82 -1.03 -22.13
CA LYS A 120 -8.52 -0.49 -21.65
C LYS A 120 -8.23 0.91 -22.23
N PRO A 121 -7.99 1.95 -21.42
CA PRO A 121 -7.68 3.29 -21.91
C PRO A 121 -6.26 3.41 -22.49
N ALA A 122 -6.07 4.36 -23.42
CA ALA A 122 -4.79 4.60 -24.09
C ALA A 122 -3.79 5.37 -23.21
N LYS A 123 -2.50 5.01 -23.34
CA LYS A 123 -1.28 5.55 -22.71
C LYS A 123 -1.34 6.95 -22.07
N TRP A 124 -0.72 7.04 -20.89
CA TRP A 124 -0.39 8.25 -20.12
C TRP A 124 0.00 9.45 -21.00
N SER A 125 -0.91 10.41 -21.13
CA SER A 125 -0.71 11.64 -21.90
C SER A 125 -0.68 12.90 -21.02
N GLY A 126 -0.64 12.75 -19.69
CA GLY A 126 -0.92 13.87 -18.77
C GLY A 126 -2.36 14.39 -18.88
N ALA A 127 -3.23 13.74 -19.69
CA ALA A 127 -4.63 14.11 -19.84
C ALA A 127 -5.38 14.06 -18.50
N TYR A 128 -4.98 13.19 -17.57
CA TYR A 128 -5.59 13.12 -16.25
C TYR A 128 -5.52 14.48 -15.53
N LEU A 129 -4.42 15.24 -15.68
CA LEU A 129 -4.24 16.54 -15.03
C LEU A 129 -5.21 17.59 -15.58
N GLN A 130 -5.68 17.43 -16.81
CA GLN A 130 -6.74 18.30 -17.34
C GLN A 130 -8.12 17.77 -16.97
N GLU A 131 -8.29 16.45 -16.98
CA GLU A 131 -9.58 15.79 -16.75
C GLU A 131 -10.04 15.88 -15.30
N PHE A 132 -9.15 15.79 -14.30
CA PHE A 132 -9.56 15.77 -12.88
C PHE A 132 -10.22 17.07 -12.43
N LEU A 133 -9.87 18.20 -13.06
CA LEU A 133 -10.52 19.47 -12.75
C LEU A 133 -11.93 19.52 -13.30
N THR A 134 -12.18 18.83 -14.41
CA THR A 134 -13.45 18.82 -15.13
C THR A 134 -14.38 17.70 -14.72
N SER A 135 -13.81 16.59 -14.26
CA SER A 135 -14.52 15.36 -13.91
C SER A 135 -14.82 15.30 -12.42
N ASP A 136 -16.02 14.85 -12.09
CA ASP A 136 -16.40 14.48 -10.73
C ASP A 136 -15.83 13.11 -10.33
N ASP A 137 -15.03 12.48 -11.21
CA ASP A 137 -14.37 11.22 -10.89
C ASP A 137 -13.27 11.42 -9.83
N ASP A 138 -13.42 10.66 -8.74
CA ASP A 138 -12.52 10.61 -7.60
C ASP A 138 -11.61 9.37 -7.60
N SER A 139 -11.67 8.55 -8.65
CA SER A 139 -10.91 7.29 -8.75
C SER A 139 -9.42 7.45 -8.42
N ARG A 140 -8.77 8.51 -8.93
CA ARG A 140 -7.33 8.76 -8.71
C ARG A 140 -6.97 9.10 -7.27
N THR A 141 -7.91 9.67 -6.53
CA THR A 141 -7.77 10.07 -5.12
C THR A 141 -8.54 9.16 -4.15
N ASP A 142 -9.15 8.08 -4.65
CA ASP A 142 -9.83 7.10 -3.81
C ASP A 142 -8.81 6.26 -3.04
N ILE A 143 -8.87 6.37 -1.72
CA ILE A 143 -8.01 5.61 -0.80
C ILE A 143 -8.19 4.10 -0.96
N ARG A 144 -9.36 3.62 -1.39
CA ARG A 144 -9.62 2.20 -1.60
C ARG A 144 -8.83 1.63 -2.77
N ASN A 145 -8.61 2.44 -3.81
CA ASN A 145 -7.76 2.09 -4.94
C ASN A 145 -6.30 1.95 -4.51
N LEU A 146 -5.80 2.92 -3.74
CA LEU A 146 -4.46 2.82 -3.17
C LEU A 146 -4.32 1.63 -2.24
N LEU A 147 -5.32 1.36 -1.40
CA LEU A 147 -5.34 0.20 -0.53
C LEU A 147 -5.22 -1.11 -1.32
N THR A 148 -5.94 -1.24 -2.44
CA THR A 148 -5.80 -2.39 -3.35
C THR A 148 -4.39 -2.48 -3.95
N GLN A 149 -3.83 -1.37 -4.44
CA GLN A 149 -2.44 -1.31 -4.93
C GLN A 149 -1.44 -1.79 -3.87
N SER A 150 -1.46 -1.19 -2.67
CA SER A 150 -0.56 -1.53 -1.57
C SER A 150 -0.71 -2.98 -1.11
N SER A 151 -1.92 -3.53 -1.16
CA SER A 151 -2.19 -4.92 -0.79
C SER A 151 -1.60 -5.90 -1.79
N ILE A 152 -1.75 -5.62 -3.08
CA ILE A 152 -1.15 -6.43 -4.15
C ILE A 152 0.38 -6.37 -4.07
N GLN A 153 0.96 -5.17 -3.92
CA GLN A 153 2.41 -5.00 -3.78
C GLN A 153 2.96 -5.75 -2.57
N SER A 154 2.34 -5.58 -1.40
CA SER A 154 2.74 -6.26 -0.17
C SER A 154 2.61 -7.78 -0.32
N PHE A 155 1.54 -8.26 -0.95
CA PHE A 155 1.34 -9.69 -1.18
C PHE A 155 2.36 -10.28 -2.15
N MET A 156 2.65 -9.62 -3.27
CA MET A 156 3.67 -10.07 -4.22
C MET A 156 5.04 -10.18 -3.56
N ARG A 157 5.38 -9.23 -2.70
CA ARG A 157 6.64 -9.27 -1.95
C ARG A 157 6.69 -10.42 -0.95
N LEU A 158 5.57 -10.69 -0.26
CA LEU A 158 5.45 -11.89 0.59
C LEU A 158 5.62 -13.18 -0.21
N LEU A 159 5.13 -13.23 -1.46
CA LEU A 159 5.35 -14.37 -2.35
C LEU A 159 6.83 -14.54 -2.69
N GLU A 160 7.57 -13.47 -2.99
CA GLU A 160 9.03 -13.54 -3.19
C GLU A 160 9.76 -14.11 -1.97
N GLU A 161 9.42 -13.61 -0.77
CA GLU A 161 10.00 -14.07 0.50
C GLU A 161 9.65 -15.53 0.82
N CYS A 162 8.45 -15.97 0.45
CA CYS A 162 7.98 -17.34 0.62
C CYS A 162 8.46 -18.30 -0.47
N ARG A 163 9.36 -17.85 -1.37
CA ARG A 163 9.90 -18.62 -2.50
C ARG A 163 8.84 -19.03 -3.52
N ASP A 164 7.85 -18.19 -3.73
CA ASP A 164 6.90 -18.27 -4.83
C ASP A 164 7.01 -17.04 -5.77
N PRO A 165 8.18 -16.79 -6.38
CA PRO A 165 8.33 -15.68 -7.32
C PRO A 165 7.50 -15.87 -8.59
N HIS A 166 6.98 -17.08 -8.85
CA HIS A 166 6.23 -17.40 -10.06
C HIS A 166 4.80 -16.87 -9.98
N SER A 167 4.12 -17.03 -8.84
CA SER A 167 2.83 -16.37 -8.61
C SER A 167 2.96 -14.84 -8.62
N ALA A 168 4.04 -14.29 -8.02
CA ALA A 168 4.30 -12.85 -8.06
C ALA A 168 4.50 -12.34 -9.50
N LYS A 169 5.27 -13.09 -10.30
CA LYS A 169 5.49 -12.80 -11.71
C LYS A 169 4.18 -12.86 -12.50
N TRP A 170 3.37 -13.88 -12.29
CA TRP A 170 2.06 -14.03 -12.94
C TRP A 170 1.16 -12.82 -12.67
N ILE A 171 1.05 -12.39 -11.40
CA ILE A 171 0.26 -11.21 -11.02
C ILE A 171 0.75 -9.97 -11.80
N ASN A 172 2.06 -9.72 -11.84
CA ASN A 172 2.64 -8.50 -12.40
C ASN A 172 2.70 -8.46 -13.94
N GLU A 173 3.10 -9.56 -14.56
CA GLU A 173 3.41 -9.60 -15.99
C GLU A 173 2.25 -10.12 -16.83
N GLU A 174 1.50 -11.11 -16.32
CA GLU A 174 0.44 -11.78 -17.08
C GLU A 174 -0.95 -11.23 -16.75
N PHE A 175 -1.26 -11.03 -15.47
CA PHE A 175 -2.59 -10.58 -15.04
C PHE A 175 -2.75 -9.05 -15.09
N LEU A 176 -1.88 -8.30 -14.41
CA LEU A 176 -1.99 -6.83 -14.34
C LEU A 176 -1.28 -6.10 -15.49
N GLU A 177 -0.38 -6.78 -16.22
CA GLU A 177 0.42 -6.19 -17.31
C GLU A 177 1.20 -4.91 -16.91
N THR A 178 1.56 -4.76 -15.63
CA THR A 178 2.22 -3.56 -15.09
C THR A 178 3.73 -3.55 -15.32
N GLY A 179 4.35 -4.71 -15.48
CA GLY A 179 5.78 -4.89 -15.72
C GLY A 179 6.68 -4.69 -14.50
N ASN A 180 6.48 -3.65 -13.68
CA ASN A 180 7.28 -3.43 -12.48
C ASN A 180 6.49 -2.83 -11.30
N LEU A 181 5.45 -3.53 -10.85
CA LEU A 181 4.63 -3.05 -9.73
C LEU A 181 5.38 -3.06 -8.39
N LEU A 182 6.41 -3.91 -8.20
CA LEU A 182 7.16 -3.98 -6.94
C LEU A 182 8.04 -2.75 -6.68
N ASP A 183 8.60 -2.16 -7.73
CA ASP A 183 9.43 -0.95 -7.60
C ASP A 183 8.58 0.34 -7.74
N PHE A 184 7.30 0.22 -8.06
CA PHE A 184 6.41 1.37 -8.20
C PHE A 184 6.06 1.96 -6.82
N HIS A 185 6.47 3.20 -6.58
CA HIS A 185 6.20 3.94 -5.34
C HIS A 185 5.45 5.25 -5.63
N GLY A 186 4.52 5.19 -6.57
CA GLY A 186 3.59 6.27 -6.88
C GLY A 186 2.19 5.97 -6.36
N THR A 187 1.36 6.98 -6.33
CA THR A 187 -0.09 6.81 -6.16
C THR A 187 -0.74 6.58 -7.51
N GLY A 188 -1.77 5.74 -7.60
CA GLY A 188 -2.47 5.52 -8.87
C GLY A 188 -1.69 4.65 -9.85
N ALA A 189 -1.34 3.42 -9.43
CA ALA A 189 -0.78 2.45 -10.36
C ALA A 189 -1.71 2.25 -11.56
N ARG A 190 -1.12 2.21 -12.75
CA ARG A 190 -1.83 2.17 -14.04
C ARG A 190 -2.93 1.11 -14.12
N PHE A 191 -2.72 -0.06 -13.52
CA PHE A 191 -3.72 -1.13 -13.59
C PHE A 191 -5.05 -0.69 -12.95
N ILE A 192 -5.06 0.18 -11.94
CA ILE A 192 -6.30 0.70 -11.36
C ILE A 192 -7.14 1.43 -12.43
N GLU A 193 -6.49 2.23 -13.28
CA GLU A 193 -7.14 2.91 -14.41
C GLU A 193 -7.61 1.90 -15.46
N ASP A 194 -6.79 0.89 -15.76
CA ASP A 194 -7.14 -0.18 -16.69
C ASP A 194 -8.36 -1.01 -16.23
N PHE A 195 -8.63 -1.04 -14.91
CA PHE A 195 -9.82 -1.63 -14.29
C PHE A 195 -10.95 -0.60 -14.02
N GLY A 196 -10.94 0.53 -14.73
CA GLY A 196 -12.00 1.53 -14.69
C GLY A 196 -12.07 2.34 -13.39
N GLY A 197 -10.97 2.42 -12.64
CA GLY A 197 -10.92 3.21 -11.41
C GLY A 197 -11.65 2.59 -10.22
N ASN A 198 -12.09 1.33 -10.33
CA ASN A 198 -12.80 0.62 -9.26
C ASN A 198 -11.84 -0.25 -8.44
N TRP A 199 -11.90 -0.11 -7.11
CA TRP A 199 -10.92 -0.74 -6.21
C TRP A 199 -11.03 -2.26 -6.13
N ASP A 200 -12.22 -2.80 -6.37
CA ASP A 200 -12.55 -4.23 -6.30
C ASP A 200 -12.44 -4.93 -7.65
N ALA A 201 -12.52 -4.18 -8.76
CA ALA A 201 -12.48 -4.72 -10.11
C ALA A 201 -11.25 -5.63 -10.39
N PRO A 202 -10.01 -5.28 -10.00
CA PRO A 202 -8.86 -6.18 -10.16
C PRO A 202 -9.03 -7.50 -9.40
N LEU A 203 -9.66 -7.48 -8.22
CA LEU A 203 -9.86 -8.67 -7.41
C LEU A 203 -10.98 -9.55 -7.99
N LEU A 204 -12.08 -8.95 -8.41
CA LEU A 204 -13.19 -9.65 -9.07
C LEU A 204 -12.75 -10.28 -10.40
N ALA A 205 -11.93 -9.58 -11.18
CA ALA A 205 -11.33 -10.12 -12.40
C ALA A 205 -10.40 -11.31 -12.09
N MET A 206 -9.57 -11.20 -11.05
CA MET A 206 -8.71 -12.32 -10.61
C MET A 206 -9.52 -13.53 -10.16
N ILE A 207 -10.69 -13.32 -9.54
CA ILE A 207 -11.60 -14.41 -9.15
C ILE A 207 -12.25 -15.07 -10.37
N ALA A 208 -12.56 -14.31 -11.40
CA ALA A 208 -13.15 -14.82 -12.63
C ALA A 208 -12.15 -15.63 -13.48
N GLU A 209 -10.85 -15.39 -13.31
CA GLU A 209 -9.80 -16.04 -14.07
C GLU A 209 -9.70 -17.55 -13.74
N PRO A 210 -9.72 -18.43 -14.76
CA PRO A 210 -9.60 -19.87 -14.53
C PRO A 210 -8.21 -20.25 -14.00
N LYS A 211 -8.12 -21.43 -13.40
CA LYS A 211 -6.84 -22.01 -12.99
C LYS A 211 -5.96 -22.20 -14.22
N SER A 212 -4.71 -21.75 -14.13
CA SER A 212 -3.74 -21.80 -15.22
C SER A 212 -2.47 -22.51 -14.78
N ARG A 213 -1.66 -22.94 -15.75
CA ARG A 213 -0.39 -23.64 -15.47
C ARG A 213 0.75 -22.93 -16.19
N ILE A 214 1.75 -22.50 -15.43
CA ILE A 214 2.96 -21.88 -15.94
C ILE A 214 4.06 -22.95 -16.00
N ILE A 215 4.76 -23.05 -17.12
CA ILE A 215 5.90 -23.97 -17.26
C ILE A 215 7.19 -23.20 -16.99
N VAL A 216 7.87 -23.55 -15.90
CA VAL A 216 9.15 -22.95 -15.54
C VAL A 216 10.29 -23.88 -15.96
N SER A 217 11.14 -23.41 -16.88
CA SER A 217 12.35 -24.12 -17.25
C SER A 217 13.48 -23.81 -16.26
N ALA A 218 13.83 -24.77 -15.41
CA ALA A 218 14.98 -24.67 -14.51
C ALA A 218 16.18 -25.40 -15.11
N LYS A 219 17.34 -24.74 -15.12
CA LYS A 219 18.60 -25.41 -15.47
C LYS A 219 18.90 -26.43 -14.39
N ARG A 220 18.95 -27.72 -14.75
CA ARG A 220 19.35 -28.77 -13.80
C ARG A 220 20.77 -28.44 -13.31
N ARG A 221 21.01 -28.52 -11.99
CA ARG A 221 22.32 -28.20 -11.38
C ARG A 221 23.43 -28.78 -12.25
N GLY A 222 24.27 -27.88 -12.75
CA GLY A 222 25.18 -28.16 -13.86
C GLY A 222 26.27 -29.17 -13.53
N ARG A 223 27.12 -29.40 -14.55
CA ARG A 223 28.31 -30.25 -14.53
C ARG A 223 29.00 -30.30 -13.15
N GLY A 224 29.12 -31.50 -12.58
CA GLY A 224 29.88 -31.77 -11.36
C GLY A 224 29.07 -32.04 -10.09
N HIS A 225 27.76 -31.78 -10.07
CA HIS A 225 26.89 -32.29 -9.00
C HIS A 225 26.53 -33.76 -9.30
N GLY A 226 27.26 -34.68 -8.67
CA GLY A 226 27.15 -36.12 -8.88
C GLY A 226 28.43 -36.82 -9.33
N GLY A 227 29.60 -36.17 -9.24
CA GLY A 227 30.91 -36.80 -9.51
C GLY A 227 31.33 -36.84 -10.99
N TRP A 228 30.61 -36.15 -11.88
CA TRP A 228 30.93 -36.12 -13.31
C TRP A 228 31.97 -35.02 -13.61
N SER A 229 32.91 -35.30 -14.51
CA SER A 229 33.95 -34.34 -14.91
C SER A 229 33.35 -33.06 -15.50
N LYS A 230 33.76 -31.90 -14.98
CA LYS A 230 33.33 -30.56 -15.44
C LYS A 230 33.71 -30.27 -16.91
N ASN A 231 34.61 -31.04 -17.49
CA ASN A 231 35.15 -30.81 -18.83
C ASN A 231 34.62 -31.77 -19.90
N ASN A 232 33.56 -32.54 -19.65
CA ASN A 232 33.03 -33.46 -20.66
C ASN A 232 32.25 -32.68 -21.76
N PRO A 233 32.77 -32.55 -23.01
CA PRO A 233 32.11 -31.79 -24.08
C PRO A 233 30.80 -32.44 -24.57
N TYR A 234 30.57 -33.72 -24.26
CA TYR A 234 29.37 -34.46 -24.68
C TYR A 234 28.17 -34.24 -23.76
N LEU A 235 28.33 -33.57 -22.61
CA LEU A 235 27.23 -33.20 -21.73
C LEU A 235 26.53 -31.94 -22.26
N LYS A 236 25.40 -32.13 -22.95
CA LYS A 236 24.46 -31.06 -23.30
C LYS A 236 23.80 -30.49 -22.05
N GLU A 237 23.52 -29.19 -22.06
CA GLU A 237 22.71 -28.56 -21.02
C GLU A 237 21.33 -29.20 -21.00
N ARG A 238 20.89 -29.63 -19.80
CA ARG A 238 19.56 -30.21 -19.61
C ARG A 238 18.72 -29.24 -18.81
N TRP A 239 17.60 -28.86 -19.38
CA TRP A 239 16.56 -28.10 -18.72
C TRP A 239 15.53 -29.08 -18.17
N VAL A 240 14.99 -28.77 -16.99
CA VAL A 240 13.84 -29.46 -16.42
C VAL A 240 12.70 -28.47 -16.45
N GLU A 241 11.63 -28.83 -17.14
CA GLU A 241 10.38 -28.10 -17.13
C GLU A 241 9.60 -28.51 -15.89
N ILE A 242 9.29 -27.54 -15.04
CA ILE A 242 8.52 -27.72 -13.82
C ILE A 242 7.19 -27.00 -14.04
N PRO A 243 6.08 -27.74 -14.17
CA PRO A 243 4.78 -27.10 -14.22
C PRO A 243 4.41 -26.55 -12.84
N ILE A 244 3.92 -25.32 -12.80
CA ILE A 244 3.42 -24.66 -11.60
C ILE A 244 1.96 -24.30 -11.86
N ASP A 245 1.09 -24.79 -10.99
CA ASP A 245 -0.34 -24.52 -11.06
C ASP A 245 -0.65 -23.21 -10.31
N ILE A 246 -1.32 -22.28 -10.99
CA ILE A 246 -1.76 -21.00 -10.44
C ILE A 246 -3.27 -21.09 -10.20
N ASP A 247 -3.69 -20.67 -9.01
CA ASP A 247 -5.09 -20.63 -8.60
C ASP A 247 -5.49 -19.17 -8.30
N PRO A 248 -5.93 -18.41 -9.33
CA PRO A 248 -6.22 -16.98 -9.19
C PRO A 248 -7.26 -16.65 -8.10
N PRO A 249 -8.39 -17.38 -7.96
CA PRO A 249 -9.32 -17.17 -6.84
C PRO A 249 -8.65 -17.27 -5.47
N ASN A 250 -7.74 -18.24 -5.28
CA ASN A 250 -7.01 -18.39 -4.02
C ASN A 250 -6.03 -17.23 -3.79
N LEU A 251 -5.37 -16.72 -4.83
CA LEU A 251 -4.53 -15.52 -4.74
C LEU A 251 -5.36 -14.29 -4.33
N ALA A 252 -6.52 -14.08 -4.95
CA ALA A 252 -7.43 -12.99 -4.60
C ALA A 252 -7.87 -13.05 -3.14
N SER A 253 -8.25 -14.24 -2.64
CA SER A 253 -8.61 -14.44 -1.23
C SER A 253 -7.48 -14.05 -0.27
N ARG A 254 -6.23 -14.37 -0.61
CA ARG A 254 -5.06 -14.01 0.22
C ARG A 254 -4.74 -12.52 0.15
N ILE A 255 -4.92 -11.87 -1.01
CA ILE A 255 -4.78 -10.42 -1.16
C ILE A 255 -5.82 -9.68 -0.32
N ILE A 256 -7.07 -10.16 -0.26
CA ILE A 256 -8.12 -9.60 0.59
C ILE A 256 -7.71 -9.61 2.07
N ALA A 257 -7.10 -10.70 2.55
CA ALA A 257 -6.63 -10.77 3.93
C ALA A 257 -5.50 -9.76 4.22
N VAL A 258 -4.56 -9.58 3.27
CA VAL A 258 -3.52 -8.52 3.37
C VAL A 258 -4.17 -7.14 3.37
N ARG A 259 -5.22 -6.94 2.57
CA ARG A 259 -5.97 -5.68 2.47
C ARG A 259 -6.62 -5.28 3.79
N GLU A 260 -7.22 -6.23 4.50
CA GLU A 260 -7.83 -5.99 5.82
C GLU A 260 -6.78 -5.67 6.89
N GLN A 261 -5.63 -6.35 6.83
CA GLN A 261 -4.52 -6.04 7.72
C GLN A 261 -4.04 -4.60 7.50
N ILE A 262 -3.75 -4.21 6.26
CA ILE A 262 -3.28 -2.85 5.93
C ILE A 262 -4.33 -1.80 6.33
N ALA A 263 -5.62 -2.05 6.06
CA ALA A 263 -6.69 -1.14 6.47
C ALA A 263 -6.71 -0.92 7.99
N THR A 264 -6.53 -1.98 8.77
CA THR A 264 -6.46 -1.90 10.24
C THR A 264 -5.25 -1.10 10.73
N GLU A 265 -4.10 -1.23 10.05
CA GLU A 265 -2.91 -0.42 10.31
C GLU A 265 -3.16 1.05 9.98
N TRP A 266 -3.77 1.32 8.82
CA TRP A 266 -4.07 2.68 8.36
C TRP A 266 -5.02 3.45 9.27
N VAL A 267 -5.98 2.78 9.94
CA VAL A 267 -6.83 3.44 10.95
C VAL A 267 -6.00 4.14 12.03
N LYS A 268 -4.89 3.51 12.47
CA LYS A 268 -3.97 4.07 13.47
C LYS A 268 -3.02 5.08 12.83
N ASP A 269 -2.54 4.78 11.63
CA ASP A 269 -1.60 5.65 10.94
C ASP A 269 -2.22 6.99 10.52
N LEU A 270 -3.52 7.02 10.26
CA LEU A 270 -4.25 8.26 9.99
C LEU A 270 -4.29 9.19 11.22
N ASP A 271 -4.24 8.66 12.44
CA ASP A 271 -4.08 9.48 13.65
C ASP A 271 -2.68 10.11 13.70
N VAL A 272 -1.65 9.37 13.29
CA VAL A 272 -0.27 9.88 13.18
C VAL A 272 -0.20 10.99 12.14
N LEU A 273 -0.88 10.81 11.01
CA LEU A 273 -1.00 11.82 9.97
C LEU A 273 -1.67 13.09 10.50
N GLU A 274 -2.82 12.99 11.19
CA GLU A 274 -3.48 14.15 11.80
C GLU A 274 -2.54 14.89 12.77
N TYR A 275 -1.84 14.16 13.65
CA TYR A 275 -0.87 14.75 14.57
C TYR A 275 0.29 15.43 13.84
N ALA A 276 0.86 14.79 12.82
CA ALA A 276 1.94 15.36 12.03
C ALA A 276 1.49 16.65 11.30
N ASN A 277 0.24 16.73 10.85
CA ASN A 277 -0.32 17.94 10.22
C ASN A 277 -0.23 19.16 11.13
N ASP A 278 -0.51 18.99 12.43
CA ASP A 278 -0.47 20.06 13.41
C ASP A 278 0.94 20.64 13.62
N GLN A 279 1.97 19.83 13.38
CA GLN A 279 3.35 20.21 13.66
C GLN A 279 4.04 20.96 12.50
N ILE A 280 3.51 20.88 11.27
CA ILE A 280 4.20 21.43 10.08
C ILE A 280 4.37 22.94 10.18
N LEU A 281 3.28 23.70 10.38
CA LEU A 281 3.35 25.16 10.42
C LEU A 281 4.09 25.66 11.66
N GLU A 282 3.90 25.01 12.80
CA GLU A 282 4.61 25.35 14.05
C GLU A 282 6.13 25.21 13.85
N SER A 283 6.58 24.08 13.30
CA SER A 283 7.98 23.83 12.98
C SER A 283 8.52 24.85 11.94
N PHE A 284 7.74 25.13 10.89
CA PHE A 284 8.09 26.12 9.87
C PHE A 284 8.34 27.52 10.45
N PHE A 285 7.42 28.01 11.28
CA PHE A 285 7.56 29.34 11.88
C PHE A 285 8.71 29.39 12.90
N LYS A 286 8.92 28.32 13.67
CA LYS A 286 10.06 28.19 14.59
C LYS A 286 11.39 28.31 13.85
N ILE A 287 11.60 27.48 12.81
CA ILE A 287 12.83 27.49 12.01
C ILE A 287 13.03 28.84 11.32
N THR A 288 11.96 29.44 10.77
CA THR A 288 12.03 30.76 10.13
C THR A 288 12.43 31.86 11.12
N LYS A 289 11.92 31.82 12.35
CA LYS A 289 12.27 32.78 13.42
C LYS A 289 13.73 32.62 13.85
N GLU A 290 14.20 31.39 14.05
CA GLU A 290 15.58 31.07 14.42
C GLU A 290 16.57 31.55 13.34
N ARG A 291 16.25 31.34 12.05
CA ARG A 291 17.07 31.84 10.93
C ARG A 291 17.21 33.36 10.90
N ARG A 292 16.13 34.10 11.19
CA ARG A 292 16.18 35.58 11.27
C ARG A 292 17.05 36.07 12.43
N GLY A 293 17.05 35.34 13.55
CA GLY A 293 17.90 35.62 14.70
C GLY A 293 19.39 35.33 14.44
N ALA A 294 19.69 34.35 13.60
CA ALA A 294 21.05 33.88 13.33
C ALA A 294 21.87 34.74 12.34
N THR A 295 21.28 35.78 11.73
CA THR A 295 21.88 36.62 10.67
C THR A 295 23.17 37.38 11.08
N GLY A 296 23.73 37.16 12.28
CA GLY A 296 24.91 37.83 12.80
C GLY A 296 26.16 36.98 13.01
N CYS A 297 26.10 35.65 12.93
CA CYS A 297 27.23 34.78 13.30
C CYS A 297 27.43 33.62 12.30
N ASP A 298 28.46 33.77 11.46
CA ASP A 298 29.20 32.75 10.71
C ASP A 298 28.48 31.93 9.61
N GLY A 299 28.86 32.21 8.35
CA GLY A 299 28.17 31.79 7.13
C GLY A 299 28.48 30.38 6.61
N SER A 300 28.55 29.36 7.47
CA SER A 300 29.02 28.02 7.09
C SER A 300 27.96 26.90 7.04
N ILE A 301 26.70 27.14 7.41
CA ILE A 301 25.68 26.06 7.39
C ILE A 301 25.07 25.92 5.99
N GLN A 302 25.79 25.23 5.09
CA GLN A 302 25.30 24.77 3.78
C GLN A 302 24.58 23.41 3.84
N GLY A 303 24.16 22.95 5.03
CA GLY A 303 23.30 21.78 5.14
C GLY A 303 21.93 22.02 4.47
N GLN A 304 21.40 21.00 3.79
CA GLN A 304 20.10 21.05 3.10
C GLN A 304 19.05 21.82 3.92
N GLN A 305 18.66 23.00 3.43
CA GLN A 305 17.80 23.94 4.15
C GLN A 305 16.33 23.49 4.11
N ARG A 306 15.98 22.42 4.82
CA ARG A 306 14.58 22.06 5.06
C ARG A 306 13.88 23.19 5.81
N THR A 307 12.63 23.53 5.43
CA THR A 307 11.88 24.58 6.13
C THR A 307 11.10 24.11 7.33
N PHE A 308 10.81 22.81 7.45
CA PHE A 308 10.15 22.20 8.61
C PHE A 308 10.71 20.80 8.93
N GLU A 309 10.42 20.31 10.13
CA GLU A 309 10.81 18.97 10.60
C GLU A 309 9.91 17.88 10.01
N ARG A 310 10.51 16.85 9.40
CA ARG A 310 9.79 15.69 8.81
C ARG A 310 9.44 14.66 9.88
N ILE A 311 8.48 14.99 10.73
CA ILE A 311 8.15 14.24 11.95
C ILE A 311 7.35 12.96 11.64
N ALA A 312 6.55 12.95 10.56
CA ALA A 312 5.60 11.86 10.26
C ALA A 312 6.26 10.47 10.18
N ALA A 313 7.37 10.35 9.45
CA ALA A 313 8.08 9.07 9.31
C ALA A 313 8.71 8.61 10.64
N THR A 314 9.23 9.53 11.44
CA THR A 314 9.81 9.23 12.75
C THR A 314 8.75 8.70 13.72
N LEU A 315 7.58 9.34 13.77
CA LEU A 315 6.46 8.90 14.61
C LEU A 315 5.94 7.52 14.21
N LEU A 316 5.93 7.21 12.91
CA LEU A 316 5.54 5.89 12.43
C LEU A 316 6.52 4.81 12.92
N ASP A 317 7.82 5.07 12.84
CA ASP A 317 8.86 4.15 13.31
C ASP A 317 8.75 3.93 14.83
N GLU A 318 8.45 4.98 15.61
CA GLU A 318 8.20 4.88 17.05
C GLU A 318 6.94 4.06 17.36
N ASN A 319 5.81 4.37 16.73
CA ASN A 319 4.55 3.64 16.93
C ASN A 319 4.64 2.18 16.51
N SER A 320 5.48 1.86 15.51
CA SER A 320 5.70 0.49 15.09
C SER A 320 6.54 -0.31 16.09
N ARG A 321 7.46 0.33 16.82
CA ARG A 321 8.30 -0.33 17.82
C ARG A 321 7.54 -0.75 19.08
N PHE A 322 6.47 -0.05 19.43
CA PHE A 322 5.70 -0.28 20.65
C PHE A 322 4.36 -0.97 20.42
N ALA A 323 4.00 -1.30 19.17
CA ALA A 323 2.76 -1.97 18.86
C ALA A 323 2.79 -3.44 19.34
N GLU A 324 1.79 -3.84 20.13
CA GLU A 324 1.58 -5.25 20.52
C GLU A 324 1.22 -6.16 19.34
N VAL A 325 0.66 -5.56 18.28
CA VAL A 325 0.26 -6.26 17.06
C VAL A 325 1.41 -6.19 16.04
N LEU A 326 1.76 -7.33 15.47
CA LEU A 326 2.76 -7.42 14.40
C LEU A 326 2.37 -6.51 13.23
N SER A 327 3.24 -5.54 12.93
CA SER A 327 3.11 -4.66 11.77
C SER A 327 3.36 -5.43 10.48
N SER A 328 2.67 -5.04 9.40
CA SER A 328 3.02 -5.50 8.05
C SER A 328 4.47 -5.10 7.73
N PRO A 329 5.23 -5.94 7.01
CA PRO A 329 6.63 -5.67 6.66
C PRO A 329 6.83 -4.41 5.81
N PHE A 330 5.76 -3.91 5.17
CA PHE A 330 5.79 -2.75 4.28
C PHE A 330 5.02 -1.55 4.83
N ARG A 331 4.70 -1.53 6.13
CA ARG A 331 3.91 -0.44 6.75
C ARG A 331 4.49 0.95 6.46
N ARG A 332 5.82 1.11 6.53
CA ARG A 332 6.48 2.38 6.19
C ARG A 332 6.26 2.83 4.74
N SER A 333 6.33 1.90 3.78
CA SER A 333 6.03 2.19 2.37
C SER A 333 4.56 2.56 2.17
N ASN A 334 3.67 1.79 2.79
CA ASN A 334 2.23 2.00 2.68
C ASN A 334 1.82 3.34 3.31
N PHE A 335 2.43 3.71 4.44
CA PHE A 335 2.22 4.99 5.09
C PHE A 335 2.66 6.16 4.22
N ASP A 336 3.85 6.08 3.62
CA ASP A 336 4.36 7.15 2.75
C ASP A 336 3.46 7.35 1.53
N LEU A 337 3.00 6.27 0.90
CA LEU A 337 2.03 6.34 -0.19
C LEU A 337 0.68 6.95 0.23
N MET A 338 0.16 6.56 1.39
CA MET A 338 -1.07 7.15 1.96
C MET A 338 -0.87 8.66 2.22
N TYR A 339 0.28 9.04 2.75
CA TYR A 339 0.65 10.42 3.03
C TYR A 339 0.74 11.24 1.73
N ASN A 340 1.36 10.69 0.68
CA ASN A 340 1.39 11.28 -0.67
C ASN A 340 -0.01 11.45 -1.27
N LEU A 341 -0.87 10.43 -1.16
CA LEU A 341 -2.25 10.52 -1.66
C LEU A 341 -3.06 11.58 -0.90
N SER A 342 -2.82 11.73 0.41
CA SER A 342 -3.59 12.68 1.23
C SER A 342 -3.37 14.13 0.80
N ILE A 343 -2.16 14.47 0.33
CA ILE A 343 -1.87 15.78 -0.27
C ILE A 343 -2.65 15.95 -1.57
N GLN A 344 -2.59 14.99 -2.49
CA GLN A 344 -3.31 15.05 -3.77
C GLN A 344 -4.81 15.20 -3.56
N ALA A 345 -5.41 14.35 -2.70
CA ALA A 345 -6.82 14.42 -2.36
C ALA A 345 -7.22 15.78 -1.75
N SER A 346 -6.36 16.36 -0.92
CA SER A 346 -6.60 17.68 -0.32
C SER A 346 -6.59 18.79 -1.37
N VAL A 347 -5.58 18.79 -2.25
CA VAL A 347 -5.47 19.76 -3.35
C VAL A 347 -6.66 19.63 -4.29
N HIS A 348 -7.05 18.42 -4.68
CA HIS A 348 -8.21 18.17 -5.52
C HIS A 348 -9.50 18.71 -4.89
N ARG A 349 -9.74 18.42 -3.60
CA ARG A 349 -10.93 18.92 -2.88
C ARG A 349 -10.95 20.45 -2.78
N ILE A 350 -9.82 21.10 -2.52
CA ILE A 350 -9.72 22.57 -2.48
C ILE A 350 -10.05 23.17 -3.84
N LEU A 351 -9.43 22.66 -4.91
CA LEU A 351 -9.66 23.13 -6.27
C LEU A 351 -11.14 22.95 -6.67
N ARG A 352 -11.75 21.79 -6.42
CA ARG A 352 -13.19 21.59 -6.72
C ARG A 352 -14.11 22.47 -5.90
N LYS A 353 -13.77 22.71 -4.61
CA LYS A 353 -14.54 23.60 -3.73
C LYS A 353 -14.51 25.05 -4.22
N GLN A 354 -13.32 25.58 -4.54
CA GLN A 354 -13.16 26.93 -5.09
C GLN A 354 -13.86 27.05 -6.45
N ARG A 355 -13.74 26.02 -7.29
CA ARG A 355 -14.44 25.92 -8.57
C ARG A 355 -15.96 26.06 -8.42
N SER A 356 -16.54 25.24 -7.54
CA SER A 356 -17.99 25.21 -7.28
C SER A 356 -18.50 26.50 -6.63
N GLY A 357 -17.63 27.23 -5.92
CA GLY A 357 -17.92 28.54 -5.34
C GLY A 357 -17.94 29.70 -6.35
N GLY A 358 -17.51 29.46 -7.60
CA GLY A 358 -17.30 30.53 -8.60
C GLY A 358 -15.98 31.28 -8.41
N ASP A 359 -15.08 30.75 -7.58
CA ASP A 359 -13.77 31.33 -7.26
C ASP A 359 -12.66 30.86 -8.22
N GLU A 360 -13.02 30.34 -9.40
CA GLU A 360 -12.08 29.89 -10.44
C GLU A 360 -11.11 30.98 -10.90
N HIS A 361 -11.46 32.25 -10.69
CA HIS A 361 -10.63 33.41 -11.06
C HIS A 361 -9.84 33.99 -9.88
N THR A 362 -9.92 33.37 -8.70
CA THR A 362 -9.12 33.83 -7.56
C THR A 362 -7.63 33.54 -7.80
N PRO A 363 -6.72 34.44 -7.38
CA PRO A 363 -5.28 34.23 -7.52
C PRO A 363 -4.81 32.90 -6.90
N SER A 364 -5.35 32.55 -5.73
CA SER A 364 -5.00 31.33 -5.01
C SER A 364 -5.40 30.06 -5.76
N PHE A 365 -6.56 30.05 -6.42
CA PHE A 365 -7.01 28.93 -7.24
C PHE A 365 -6.06 28.70 -8.43
N ILE A 366 -5.78 29.76 -9.19
CA ILE A 366 -4.91 29.70 -10.37
C ILE A 366 -3.50 29.23 -9.95
N PHE A 367 -2.96 29.85 -8.90
CA PHE A 367 -1.66 29.48 -8.35
C PHE A 367 -1.59 28.02 -7.90
N LEU A 368 -2.54 27.56 -7.07
CA LEU A 368 -2.51 26.19 -6.55
C LEU A 368 -2.65 25.17 -7.69
N ARG A 369 -3.52 25.44 -8.66
CA ARG A 369 -3.70 24.58 -9.83
C ARG A 369 -2.39 24.45 -10.60
N GLU A 370 -1.77 25.57 -10.96
CA GLU A 370 -0.53 25.59 -11.72
C GLU A 370 0.59 24.91 -10.94
N PHE A 371 0.80 25.31 -9.69
CA PHE A 371 1.80 24.74 -8.80
C PHE A 371 1.69 23.22 -8.70
N TYR A 372 0.47 22.70 -8.53
CA TYR A 372 0.21 21.26 -8.45
C TYR A 372 0.43 20.56 -9.78
N THR A 373 -0.15 21.03 -10.87
CA THR A 373 -0.05 20.37 -12.19
C THR A 373 1.38 20.28 -12.72
N GLU A 374 2.22 21.26 -12.41
CA GLU A 374 3.65 21.25 -12.77
C GLU A 374 4.45 20.16 -12.04
N ARG A 375 4.02 19.77 -10.83
CA ARG A 375 4.79 18.90 -9.92
C ARG A 375 4.21 17.51 -9.77
N ALA A 376 2.91 17.33 -10.07
CA ALA A 376 2.18 16.11 -9.74
C ALA A 376 2.85 14.85 -10.34
N GLN A 377 3.25 14.92 -11.61
CA GLN A 377 3.90 13.83 -12.30
C GLN A 377 5.27 13.46 -11.67
N ASP A 378 6.06 14.45 -11.28
CA ASP A 378 7.41 14.22 -10.77
C ASP A 378 7.44 13.88 -9.27
N MET A 379 6.39 14.21 -8.53
CA MET A 379 6.32 14.01 -7.08
C MET A 379 5.43 12.84 -6.66
N PHE A 380 4.37 12.53 -7.40
CA PHE A 380 3.36 11.56 -6.95
C PHE A 380 3.20 10.34 -7.85
N ASP A 381 3.78 10.38 -9.05
CA ASP A 381 3.64 9.34 -10.06
C ASP A 381 4.96 8.60 -10.31
N GLY A 382 4.88 7.31 -10.65
CA GLY A 382 6.06 6.52 -11.04
C GLY A 382 6.89 5.98 -9.88
N VAL A 383 8.19 5.78 -10.13
CA VAL A 383 9.15 5.29 -9.14
C VAL A 383 9.70 6.48 -8.36
N GLN A 384 9.19 6.69 -7.15
CA GLN A 384 9.53 7.85 -6.33
C GLN A 384 10.30 7.44 -5.06
N PRO A 385 11.22 8.29 -4.56
CA PRO A 385 11.76 8.14 -3.21
C PRO A 385 10.69 8.45 -2.16
N PHE A 386 10.98 8.10 -0.91
CA PHE A 386 10.15 8.43 0.24
C PHE A 386 10.12 9.95 0.53
N GLY A 387 9.02 10.42 1.10
CA GLY A 387 8.89 11.77 1.63
C GLY A 387 8.52 12.85 0.60
N ARG A 388 7.92 12.46 -0.53
CA ARG A 388 7.52 13.40 -1.59
C ARG A 388 6.44 14.40 -1.18
N ALA A 389 5.48 13.99 -0.35
CA ALA A 389 4.53 14.91 0.24
C ALA A 389 5.20 16.01 1.07
N ASP A 390 6.27 15.67 1.82
CA ASP A 390 7.02 16.68 2.57
C ASP A 390 7.82 17.58 1.63
N ASP A 391 8.43 17.03 0.57
CA ASP A 391 9.10 17.83 -0.47
C ASP A 391 8.14 18.83 -1.12
N PHE A 392 6.92 18.40 -1.47
CA PHE A 392 5.87 19.26 -2.05
C PHE A 392 5.49 20.41 -1.12
N MET A 393 5.29 20.12 0.17
CA MET A 393 4.95 21.14 1.17
C MET A 393 6.12 22.09 1.45
N ASP A 394 7.35 21.57 1.45
CA ASP A 394 8.58 22.36 1.68
C ASP A 394 8.76 23.36 0.53
N GLU A 395 8.59 22.93 -0.72
CA GLU A 395 8.66 23.82 -1.89
C GLU A 395 7.53 24.87 -1.87
N LEU A 396 6.31 24.49 -1.50
CA LEU A 396 5.19 25.42 -1.38
C LEU A 396 5.46 26.51 -0.33
N LEU A 397 5.96 26.12 0.85
CA LEU A 397 6.28 27.04 1.95
C LEU A 397 7.50 27.94 1.67
N GLN A 398 8.42 27.49 0.80
CA GLN A 398 9.55 28.30 0.32
C GLN A 398 9.16 29.30 -0.77
N THR A 399 7.99 29.13 -1.40
CA THR A 399 7.53 30.01 -2.46
C THR A 399 7.25 31.41 -1.90
N SER A 400 7.86 32.43 -2.51
CA SER A 400 7.65 33.81 -2.08
C SER A 400 6.25 34.30 -2.47
N PRO A 401 5.60 35.14 -1.65
CA PRO A 401 4.37 35.81 -2.05
C PRO A 401 4.55 36.56 -3.37
N SER A 402 3.58 36.46 -4.26
CA SER A 402 3.64 37.05 -5.60
C SER A 402 2.38 37.83 -5.93
N VAL A 403 2.53 38.92 -6.69
CA VAL A 403 1.40 39.72 -7.18
C VAL A 403 1.12 39.29 -8.61
N THR A 404 -0.06 38.72 -8.83
CA THR A 404 -0.60 38.37 -10.15
C THR A 404 -1.53 39.48 -10.64
N GLU A 405 -1.95 39.44 -11.90
CA GLU A 405 -2.94 40.38 -12.44
C GLU A 405 -4.27 40.33 -11.69
N GLN A 406 -4.56 39.18 -11.07
CA GLN A 406 -5.78 38.87 -10.34
C GLN A 406 -5.68 39.23 -8.84
N GLY A 407 -4.48 39.48 -8.31
CA GLY A 407 -4.25 39.83 -6.90
C GLY A 407 -2.99 39.23 -6.27
N LEU A 408 -2.83 39.44 -4.95
CA LEU A 408 -1.72 38.90 -4.16
C LEU A 408 -1.99 37.43 -3.80
N VAL A 409 -1.02 36.57 -4.07
CA VAL A 409 -1.01 35.16 -3.67
C VAL A 409 -0.16 35.00 -2.41
N ASP A 410 -0.70 34.31 -1.42
CA ASP A 410 0.00 33.91 -0.19
C ASP A 410 0.19 32.38 -0.16
N PRO A 411 1.37 31.85 -0.56
CA PRO A 411 1.65 30.42 -0.54
C PRO A 411 1.54 29.77 0.84
N VAL A 412 1.82 30.53 1.92
CA VAL A 412 1.70 30.01 3.29
C VAL A 412 0.22 29.80 3.64
N GLY A 413 -0.65 30.74 3.24
CA GLY A 413 -2.10 30.60 3.38
C GLY A 413 -2.65 29.40 2.59
N VAL A 414 -2.13 29.15 1.38
CA VAL A 414 -2.48 27.96 0.59
C VAL A 414 -2.02 26.67 1.28
N ALA A 415 -0.80 26.66 1.83
CA ALA A 415 -0.30 25.52 2.62
C ALA A 415 -1.16 25.24 3.85
N GLU A 416 -1.60 26.29 4.57
CA GLU A 416 -2.53 26.16 5.70
C GLU A 416 -3.88 25.55 5.26
N GLU A 417 -4.42 25.98 4.12
CA GLU A 417 -5.65 25.42 3.55
C GLU A 417 -5.50 23.92 3.22
N ILE A 418 -4.38 23.52 2.61
CA ILE A 418 -4.05 22.12 2.32
C ILE A 418 -3.96 21.31 3.61
N ILE A 419 -3.24 21.79 4.63
CA ILE A 419 -3.08 21.10 5.92
C ILE A 419 -4.43 20.90 6.60
N LYS A 420 -5.30 21.92 6.56
CA LYS A 420 -6.66 21.84 7.10
C LYS A 420 -7.49 20.80 6.34
N MET A 421 -7.52 20.86 5.02
CA MET A 421 -8.25 19.91 4.19
C MET A 421 -7.73 18.47 4.38
N ARG A 422 -6.42 18.29 4.57
CA ARG A 422 -5.79 17.00 4.80
C ARG A 422 -6.26 16.32 6.08
N LYS A 423 -6.60 17.09 7.12
CA LYS A 423 -7.25 16.54 8.32
C LYS A 423 -8.66 16.06 8.05
N GLU A 424 -9.42 16.78 7.22
CA GLU A 424 -10.77 16.35 6.82
C GLU A 424 -10.70 15.05 6.00
N VAL A 425 -9.77 14.97 5.03
CA VAL A 425 -9.48 13.76 4.25
C VAL A 425 -9.12 12.58 5.17
N ALA A 426 -8.24 12.79 6.15
CA ALA A 426 -7.82 11.72 7.06
C ALA A 426 -8.98 11.11 7.85
N ARG A 427 -9.91 11.94 8.32
CA ARG A 427 -11.11 11.49 9.06
C ARG A 427 -12.04 10.67 8.18
N ASP A 428 -12.29 11.14 6.95
CA ASP A 428 -13.10 10.41 5.99
C ASP A 428 -12.50 9.04 5.68
N TRP A 429 -11.19 9.02 5.42
CA TRP A 429 -10.47 7.79 5.12
C TRP A 429 -10.45 6.84 6.31
N LYS A 430 -10.33 7.34 7.53
CA LYS A 430 -10.41 6.51 8.73
C LYS A 430 -11.76 5.81 8.83
N ALA A 431 -12.85 6.52 8.53
CA ALA A 431 -14.19 5.93 8.46
C ALA A 431 -14.30 4.87 7.35
N LEU A 432 -13.70 5.10 6.19
CA LEU A 432 -13.66 4.11 5.09
C LEU A 432 -12.83 2.87 5.47
N MET A 433 -11.66 3.03 6.10
CA MET A 433 -10.79 1.92 6.48
C MET A 433 -11.44 1.00 7.51
N MET A 434 -12.23 1.56 8.43
CA MET A 434 -13.02 0.76 9.39
C MET A 434 -14.11 -0.08 8.72
N ARG A 435 -14.55 0.28 7.50
CA ARG A 435 -15.62 -0.40 6.74
C ARG A 435 -15.12 -1.43 5.72
N VAL A 436 -13.80 -1.57 5.59
CA VAL A 436 -13.18 -2.48 4.62
C VAL A 436 -13.64 -3.94 4.80
N PRO A 437 -13.79 -4.49 6.02
CA PRO A 437 -14.29 -5.86 6.20
C PRO A 437 -15.69 -6.07 5.63
N GLU A 438 -16.58 -5.07 5.77
CA GLU A 438 -17.94 -5.08 5.22
C GLU A 438 -17.91 -5.00 3.70
N ASP A 439 -17.09 -4.11 3.14
CA ASP A 439 -16.93 -3.92 1.69
C ASP A 439 -16.44 -5.22 1.01
N HIS A 440 -15.63 -6.03 1.70
CA HIS A 440 -15.18 -7.33 1.19
C HIS A 440 -16.26 -8.41 1.15
N THR A 441 -17.42 -8.21 1.77
CA THR A 441 -18.49 -9.23 1.82
C THR A 441 -18.95 -9.63 0.41
N GLY A 442 -19.10 -8.67 -0.51
CA GLY A 442 -19.45 -8.96 -1.91
C GLY A 442 -18.39 -9.78 -2.64
N ILE A 443 -17.10 -9.47 -2.43
CA ILE A 443 -15.99 -10.21 -3.04
C ILE A 443 -15.94 -11.65 -2.50
N ARG A 444 -16.15 -11.84 -1.19
CA ARG A 444 -16.21 -13.18 -0.57
C ARG A 444 -17.38 -14.02 -1.10
N GLN A 445 -18.54 -13.40 -1.32
CA GLN A 445 -19.69 -14.08 -1.94
C GLN A 445 -19.37 -14.53 -3.37
N SER A 446 -18.68 -13.69 -4.15
CA SER A 446 -18.20 -14.04 -5.49
C SER A 446 -17.20 -15.19 -5.47
N LEU A 447 -16.24 -15.17 -4.54
CA LEU A 447 -15.29 -16.27 -4.30
C LEU A 447 -16.00 -17.59 -4.00
N PHE A 448 -16.93 -17.57 -3.04
CA PHE A 448 -17.70 -18.75 -2.65
C PHE A 448 -18.53 -19.31 -3.81
N SER A 449 -19.19 -18.41 -4.56
CA SER A 449 -19.97 -18.80 -5.74
C SER A 449 -19.11 -19.45 -6.81
N ASN A 450 -17.90 -18.95 -7.05
CA ASN A 450 -16.95 -19.55 -7.98
C ASN A 450 -16.50 -20.95 -7.50
N GLN A 451 -16.21 -21.11 -6.21
CA GLN A 451 -15.82 -22.40 -5.64
C GLN A 451 -16.91 -23.47 -5.82
N ILE A 452 -18.19 -23.13 -5.60
CA ILE A 452 -19.32 -24.05 -5.84
C ILE A 452 -19.43 -24.45 -7.32
N ARG A 453 -19.25 -23.49 -8.24
CA ARG A 453 -19.28 -23.78 -9.68
C ARG A 453 -18.15 -24.72 -10.09
N SER A 454 -16.95 -24.46 -9.58
CA SER A 454 -15.77 -25.28 -9.85
C SER A 454 -15.91 -26.71 -9.32
N THR A 455 -16.46 -26.92 -8.12
CA THR A 455 -16.68 -28.28 -7.60
C THR A 455 -17.74 -29.04 -8.40
N SER A 456 -18.75 -28.35 -8.91
CA SER A 456 -19.81 -28.94 -9.75
C SER A 456 -19.27 -29.44 -11.09
N SER A 457 -18.36 -28.71 -11.73
CA SER A 457 -17.76 -29.15 -13.01
C SER A 457 -16.89 -30.41 -12.84
N TYR A 458 -16.12 -30.51 -11.74
CA TYR A 458 -15.32 -31.71 -11.47
C TYR A 458 -16.18 -32.97 -11.26
N GLN A 459 -17.38 -32.83 -10.67
CA GLN A 459 -18.29 -33.96 -10.51
C GLN A 459 -18.89 -34.42 -11.84
N ALA A 460 -19.16 -33.49 -12.77
CA ALA A 460 -19.64 -33.83 -14.11
C ALA A 460 -18.58 -34.64 -14.88
N ASP A 461 -17.32 -34.18 -14.89
CA ASP A 461 -16.23 -34.85 -15.59
C ASP A 461 -15.98 -36.29 -15.08
N LEU A 462 -16.04 -36.50 -13.76
CA LEU A 462 -15.89 -37.84 -13.16
C LEU A 462 -17.07 -38.78 -13.47
N SER A 463 -18.25 -38.23 -13.76
CA SER A 463 -19.42 -39.02 -14.13
C SER A 463 -19.39 -39.50 -15.59
N GLU A 464 -18.83 -38.69 -16.50
CA GLU A 464 -18.67 -39.06 -17.92
C GLU A 464 -17.64 -40.19 -18.08
N ASP A 465 -16.53 -40.14 -17.35
CA ASP A 465 -15.50 -41.18 -17.39
C ASP A 465 -16.04 -42.55 -16.93
N ASN A 466 -16.88 -42.58 -15.90
CA ASN A 466 -17.48 -43.84 -15.43
C ASN A 466 -18.52 -44.42 -16.40
N SER A 467 -19.17 -43.59 -17.22
CA SER A 467 -20.13 -44.06 -18.22
C SER A 467 -19.48 -44.76 -19.42
N THR A 468 -18.21 -44.48 -19.69
CA THR A 468 -17.45 -45.07 -20.81
C THR A 468 -16.94 -46.49 -20.50
N PHE A 469 -17.00 -46.91 -19.23
CA PHE A 469 -16.58 -48.25 -18.78
C PHE A 469 -17.73 -49.27 -18.65
N GLN A 470 -18.98 -48.87 -18.92
CA GLN A 470 -20.14 -49.77 -19.00
C GLN A 470 -20.52 -50.04 -20.46
#